data_AF-A0A1G7TCH6-F1
#
_entry.id   AF-A0A1G7TCH6-F1
#
_cell.length_a   1.000
_cell.length_b   1.000
_cell.length_c   1.000
_cell.angle_alpha   90.00
_cell.angle_beta   90.00
_cell.angle_gamma   90.00
#
_symmetry.space_group_name_H-M   'P 1'
#
loop_
_entity.id
_entity.type
_entity.pdbx_description
1 polymer ?
#
loop_
_entity_poly.entity_id
_entity_poly.type
_entity_poly.pdbx_seq_one_letter_code
_entity_poly.pdbx_strand_id
1 'polypeptide(L)'
;MTFPERILAFYGQSFLTDDGEELDARESMKLLREEKYKDCIKRADKALGVNPLNLDALCAKGVALKRLSKDSKSGVAEDECIQYFNRMTRIFNTIAMTGYGDKEHPFYVTKVSDEYSFMNHYLELYDRERQVLAGNCDLIYLKNGSKYYDAKEIYFEITRVLELESIKFGLMKPDYK
;
A
#
# COMPACT_ATOMS: atom_id res chain seq x y z
N MET A 1 19.26 -10.60 4.40
CA MET A 1 18.59 -9.54 3.63
C MET A 1 18.79 -8.21 4.35
N THR A 2 19.65 -7.34 3.81
CA THR A 2 19.96 -6.00 4.33
C THR A 2 18.75 -5.06 4.19
N PHE A 3 18.76 -3.91 4.88
CA PHE A 3 17.66 -2.94 4.81
C PHE A 3 17.40 -2.42 3.37
N PRO A 4 18.44 -2.07 2.58
CA PRO A 4 18.28 -1.76 1.16
C PRO A 4 17.74 -2.92 0.33
N GLU A 5 18.07 -4.18 0.63
CA GLU A 5 17.53 -5.35 -0.07
C GLU A 5 16.04 -5.59 0.22
N ARG A 6 15.57 -5.24 1.43
CA ARG A 6 14.12 -5.29 1.77
C ARG A 6 13.35 -4.19 1.08
N ILE A 7 13.93 -2.99 1.05
CA ILE A 7 13.53 -1.85 0.23
C ILE A 7 13.44 -2.33 -1.23
N LEU A 8 14.51 -2.85 -1.83
CA LEU A 8 14.54 -3.36 -3.21
C LEU A 8 13.55 -4.49 -3.49
N ALA A 9 13.27 -5.36 -2.52
CA ALA A 9 12.23 -6.40 -2.67
C ALA A 9 10.81 -5.81 -2.64
N PHE A 10 10.58 -4.75 -1.86
CA PHE A 10 9.34 -3.98 -1.85
C PHE A 10 9.20 -3.15 -3.15
N TYR A 11 10.24 -2.42 -3.56
CA TYR A 11 10.32 -1.73 -4.86
C TYR A 11 10.19 -2.72 -6.03
N GLY A 12 10.74 -3.94 -5.89
CA GLY A 12 10.92 -4.93 -6.94
C GLY A 12 9.65 -5.65 -7.40
N GLN A 13 8.63 -5.81 -6.56
CA GLN A 13 7.43 -6.56 -6.98
C GLN A 13 6.57 -5.81 -7.99
N SER A 14 6.47 -4.49 -7.87
CA SER A 14 5.79 -3.65 -8.89
C SER A 14 6.44 -3.78 -10.28
N PHE A 15 7.71 -4.23 -10.38
CA PHE A 15 8.39 -4.52 -11.66
C PHE A 15 7.97 -5.85 -12.29
N LEU A 16 7.54 -6.84 -11.49
CA LEU A 16 7.39 -8.22 -11.96
C LEU A 16 5.98 -8.52 -12.49
N THR A 17 4.98 -7.72 -12.12
CA THR A 17 3.57 -8.09 -12.32
C THR A 17 2.83 -7.28 -13.38
N ASP A 18 3.39 -6.17 -13.88
CA ASP A 18 2.75 -5.22 -14.82
C ASP A 18 1.34 -4.79 -14.37
N ASP A 19 1.15 -4.64 -13.05
CA ASP A 19 -0.15 -4.34 -12.43
C ASP A 19 -1.25 -5.37 -12.72
N GLY A 20 -0.88 -6.61 -13.06
CA GLY A 20 -1.82 -7.69 -13.33
C GLY A 20 -2.76 -8.01 -12.16
N GLU A 21 -2.36 -7.64 -10.93
CA GLU A 21 -3.16 -7.81 -9.72
C GLU A 21 -4.24 -6.74 -9.52
N GLU A 22 -4.12 -5.56 -10.14
CA GLU A 22 -4.86 -4.34 -9.73
C GLU A 22 -6.38 -4.51 -9.82
N LEU A 23 -6.86 -5.17 -10.87
CA LEU A 23 -8.29 -5.41 -11.07
C LEU A 23 -8.86 -6.27 -9.94
N ASP A 24 -8.15 -7.33 -9.54
CA ASP A 24 -8.58 -8.20 -8.46
C ASP A 24 -8.41 -7.54 -7.09
N ALA A 25 -7.37 -6.73 -6.89
CA ALA A 25 -7.17 -5.94 -5.66
C ALA A 25 -8.33 -4.95 -5.46
N ARG A 26 -8.68 -4.15 -6.49
CA ARG A 26 -9.80 -3.19 -6.43
C ARG A 26 -11.14 -3.86 -6.20
N GLU A 27 -11.40 -4.97 -6.89
CA GLU A 27 -12.64 -5.73 -6.69
C GLU A 27 -12.70 -6.33 -5.28
N SER A 28 -11.57 -6.79 -4.72
CA SER A 28 -11.53 -7.28 -3.34
C SER A 28 -11.92 -6.18 -2.33
N MET A 29 -11.40 -4.97 -2.48
CA MET A 29 -11.74 -3.83 -1.61
C MET A 29 -13.20 -3.40 -1.76
N LYS A 30 -13.78 -3.49 -2.97
CA LYS A 30 -15.20 -3.26 -3.19
C LYS A 30 -16.05 -4.31 -2.49
N LEU A 31 -15.74 -5.60 -2.66
CA LEU A 31 -16.47 -6.70 -2.02
C LEU A 31 -16.36 -6.65 -0.49
N LEU A 32 -15.23 -6.19 0.05
CA LEU A 32 -15.07 -5.93 1.48
C LEU A 32 -16.08 -4.90 1.98
N ARG A 33 -16.23 -3.77 1.26
CA ARG A 33 -17.21 -2.72 1.61
C ARG A 33 -18.66 -3.20 1.48
N GLU A 34 -18.93 -4.14 0.58
CA GLU A 34 -20.22 -4.81 0.43
C GLU A 34 -20.44 -5.96 1.43
N GLU A 35 -19.50 -6.19 2.36
CA GLU A 35 -19.50 -7.28 3.35
C GLU A 35 -19.59 -8.70 2.73
N LYS A 36 -19.23 -8.85 1.45
CA LYS A 36 -19.19 -10.14 0.74
C LYS A 36 -17.87 -10.86 1.00
N TYR A 37 -17.62 -11.21 2.27
CA TYR A 37 -16.29 -11.64 2.75
C TYR A 37 -15.71 -12.85 2.01
N LYS A 38 -16.52 -13.85 1.66
CA LYS A 38 -16.02 -15.04 0.95
C LYS A 38 -15.53 -14.73 -0.46
N ASP A 39 -16.24 -13.86 -1.19
CA ASP A 39 -15.83 -13.48 -2.55
C ASP A 39 -14.71 -12.44 -2.52
N CYS A 40 -14.71 -11.56 -1.51
CA CYS A 40 -13.58 -10.69 -1.19
C CYS A 40 -12.27 -11.48 -1.05
N ILE A 41 -12.28 -12.56 -0.26
CA ILE A 41 -11.10 -13.42 -0.06
C ILE A 41 -10.64 -14.03 -1.39
N LYS A 42 -11.55 -14.55 -2.22
CA LYS A 42 -11.18 -15.12 -3.54
C LYS A 42 -10.49 -14.10 -4.45
N ARG A 43 -10.97 -12.85 -4.46
CA ARG A 43 -10.36 -11.77 -5.27
C ARG A 43 -9.01 -11.35 -4.71
N ALA A 44 -8.93 -11.18 -3.39
CA ALA A 44 -7.67 -10.88 -2.73
C ALA A 44 -6.63 -11.99 -2.98
N ASP A 45 -7.03 -13.27 -2.97
CA ASP A 45 -6.13 -14.39 -3.26
C ASP A 45 -5.56 -14.36 -4.68
N LYS A 46 -6.37 -13.99 -5.68
CA LYS A 46 -5.88 -13.81 -7.05
C LYS A 46 -4.85 -12.69 -7.12
N ALA A 47 -5.17 -11.53 -6.53
CA ALA A 47 -4.25 -10.40 -6.49
C ALA A 47 -2.94 -10.75 -5.77
N LEU A 48 -3.00 -11.40 -4.60
CA LEU A 48 -1.83 -11.80 -3.82
C LEU A 48 -1.03 -12.93 -4.45
N GLY A 49 -1.64 -13.74 -5.35
CA GLY A 49 -0.94 -14.72 -6.16
C GLY A 49 -0.07 -14.10 -7.24
N VAL A 50 -0.43 -12.89 -7.70
CA VAL A 50 0.35 -12.10 -8.66
C VAL A 50 1.34 -11.19 -7.91
N ASN A 51 0.84 -10.34 -7.01
CA ASN A 51 1.63 -9.45 -6.16
C ASN A 51 1.37 -9.73 -4.67
N PRO A 52 2.19 -10.58 -4.03
CA PRO A 52 2.15 -10.82 -2.59
C PRO A 52 2.22 -9.56 -1.70
N LEU A 53 2.74 -8.45 -2.18
CA LEU A 53 2.91 -7.24 -1.35
C LEU A 53 1.80 -6.20 -1.57
N ASN A 54 0.79 -6.49 -2.40
CA ASN A 54 -0.31 -5.55 -2.64
C ASN A 54 -1.10 -5.23 -1.36
N LEU A 55 -0.99 -3.98 -0.89
CA LEU A 55 -1.56 -3.53 0.39
C LEU A 55 -3.09 -3.61 0.43
N ASP A 56 -3.77 -3.28 -0.67
CA ASP A 56 -5.23 -3.36 -0.78
C ASP A 56 -5.71 -4.80 -0.62
N ALA A 57 -5.11 -5.75 -1.33
CA ALA A 57 -5.47 -7.16 -1.22
C ALA A 57 -5.13 -7.76 0.14
N LEU A 58 -3.99 -7.39 0.75
CA LEU A 58 -3.63 -7.79 2.11
C LEU A 58 -4.66 -7.27 3.13
N CYS A 59 -5.04 -6.00 3.01
CA CYS A 59 -6.04 -5.37 3.88
C CYS A 59 -7.41 -6.04 3.71
N ALA A 60 -7.86 -6.20 2.46
CA ALA A 60 -9.13 -6.84 2.11
C ALA A 60 -9.22 -8.24 2.72
N LYS A 61 -8.19 -9.07 2.51
CA LYS A 61 -8.16 -10.44 3.04
C LYS A 61 -8.09 -10.47 4.57
N GLY A 62 -7.19 -9.70 5.18
CA GLY A 62 -7.03 -9.65 6.63
C GLY A 62 -8.32 -9.24 7.34
N VAL A 63 -9.00 -8.20 6.85
CA VAL A 63 -10.27 -7.73 7.43
C VAL A 63 -11.39 -8.74 7.19
N ALA A 64 -11.53 -9.29 5.99
CA ALA A 64 -12.57 -10.27 5.68
C ALA A 64 -12.45 -11.53 6.54
N LEU A 65 -11.23 -12.06 6.73
CA LEU A 65 -10.97 -13.19 7.62
C LEU A 65 -11.31 -12.86 9.08
N LYS A 66 -10.90 -11.68 9.56
CA LYS A 66 -11.22 -11.23 10.92
C LYS A 66 -12.74 -11.12 11.16
N ARG A 67 -13.49 -10.64 10.16
CA ARG A 67 -14.96 -10.55 10.23
C ARG A 67 -15.60 -11.93 10.28
N LEU A 68 -15.24 -12.82 9.36
CA LEU A 68 -15.73 -14.21 9.36
C LEU A 68 -15.33 -14.97 10.64
N SER A 69 -14.14 -14.72 11.19
CA SER A 69 -13.70 -15.31 12.45
C SER A 69 -14.58 -14.91 13.62
N LYS A 70 -14.94 -13.62 13.72
CA LYS A 70 -15.84 -13.13 14.79
C LYS A 70 -17.23 -13.75 14.71
N ASP A 71 -17.71 -14.00 13.49
CA ASP A 71 -19.02 -14.62 13.28
C ASP A 71 -18.98 -16.14 13.48
N SER A 72 -17.82 -16.77 13.28
CA SER A 72 -17.60 -18.19 13.54
C SER A 72 -17.19 -18.43 15.00
N LYS A 73 -17.92 -19.22 15.77
CA LYS A 73 -17.54 -19.58 17.16
C LYS A 73 -16.26 -20.43 17.27
N SER A 74 -15.43 -20.51 16.22
CA SER A 74 -14.42 -21.57 16.07
C SER A 74 -12.96 -21.17 16.37
N GLY A 75 -12.61 -19.89 16.51
CA GLY A 75 -11.25 -19.44 16.90
C GLY A 75 -10.12 -19.73 15.89
N VAL A 76 -10.30 -20.66 14.93
CA VAL A 76 -9.28 -21.08 13.95
C VAL A 76 -8.94 -19.98 12.93
N ALA A 77 -9.85 -19.02 12.69
CA ALA A 77 -9.64 -17.96 11.71
C ALA A 77 -8.89 -16.72 12.26
N GLU A 78 -8.56 -16.70 13.55
CA GLU A 78 -7.90 -15.54 14.18
C GLU A 78 -6.40 -15.50 13.85
N ASP A 79 -5.71 -16.64 13.88
CA ASP A 79 -4.29 -16.75 13.53
C ASP A 79 -4.01 -16.46 12.05
N GLU A 80 -4.94 -16.84 11.16
CA GLU A 80 -4.77 -16.62 9.72
C GLU A 80 -4.87 -15.14 9.34
N CYS A 81 -5.68 -14.34 10.04
CA CYS A 81 -5.78 -12.91 9.72
C CYS A 81 -4.52 -12.14 10.14
N ILE A 82 -3.86 -12.57 11.23
CA ILE A 82 -2.68 -11.92 11.81
C ILE A 82 -1.49 -11.89 10.83
N GLN A 83 -1.27 -12.96 10.05
CA GLN A 83 -0.18 -12.98 9.07
C GLN A 83 -0.31 -11.89 7.98
N TYR A 84 -1.53 -11.54 7.57
CA TYR A 84 -1.75 -10.48 6.57
C TYR A 84 -1.47 -9.10 7.18
N PHE A 85 -1.95 -8.86 8.40
CA PHE A 85 -1.63 -7.63 9.13
C PHE A 85 -0.12 -7.50 9.39
N ASN A 86 0.57 -8.59 9.77
CA ASN A 86 2.02 -8.58 9.94
C ASN A 86 2.78 -8.23 8.66
N ARG A 87 2.29 -8.68 7.49
CA ARG A 87 2.88 -8.30 6.19
C ARG A 87 2.65 -6.82 5.90
N MET A 88 1.44 -6.30 6.13
CA MET A 88 1.15 -4.87 6.01
C MET A 88 2.04 -4.03 6.93
N THR A 89 2.18 -4.40 8.20
CA THR A 89 3.07 -3.71 9.15
C THR A 89 4.51 -3.68 8.66
N ARG A 90 5.02 -4.76 8.07
CA ARG A 90 6.37 -4.77 7.50
C ARG A 90 6.52 -3.82 6.32
N ILE A 91 5.50 -3.74 5.46
CA ILE A 91 5.46 -2.80 4.34
C ILE A 91 5.44 -1.36 4.86
N PHE A 92 4.53 -1.02 5.77
CA PHE A 92 4.44 0.32 6.32
C PHE A 92 5.70 0.73 7.09
N ASN A 93 6.29 -0.18 7.86
CA ASN A 93 7.59 0.07 8.50
C ASN A 93 8.67 0.34 7.45
N THR A 94 8.63 -0.35 6.30
CA THR A 94 9.58 -0.10 5.22
C THR A 94 9.43 1.32 4.68
N ILE A 95 8.20 1.76 4.38
CA ILE A 95 7.90 3.15 3.97
C ILE A 95 8.34 4.14 5.04
N ALA A 96 7.97 3.92 6.30
CA ALA A 96 8.30 4.80 7.42
C ALA A 96 9.82 4.94 7.66
N MET A 97 10.61 3.95 7.27
CA MET A 97 12.07 4.00 7.39
C MET A 97 12.76 4.76 6.23
N THR A 98 12.01 5.21 5.22
CA THR A 98 12.58 5.94 4.07
C THR A 98 12.73 7.45 4.33
N GLY A 99 11.99 8.00 5.29
CA GLY A 99 12.02 9.44 5.59
C GLY A 99 11.11 9.81 6.74
N TYR A 100 10.87 11.11 6.88
CA TYR A 100 10.00 11.70 7.91
C TYR A 100 8.77 12.40 7.30
N GLY A 101 8.62 12.35 5.97
CA GLY A 101 7.51 12.97 5.25
C GLY A 101 7.63 14.47 5.08
N ASP A 102 8.77 15.08 5.43
CA ASP A 102 9.07 16.47 5.10
C ASP A 102 9.72 16.59 3.71
N LYS A 103 9.92 17.82 3.24
CA LYS A 103 10.46 18.10 1.90
C LYS A 103 11.89 17.58 1.68
N GLU A 104 12.72 17.56 2.72
CA GLU A 104 14.10 17.09 2.64
C GLU A 104 14.18 15.56 2.78
N HIS A 105 13.25 14.97 3.54
CA HIS A 105 13.17 13.55 3.83
C HIS A 105 11.77 12.99 3.53
N PRO A 106 11.34 12.96 2.25
CA PRO A 106 10.02 12.45 1.88
C PRO A 106 9.91 10.95 2.17
N PHE A 107 8.68 10.46 2.31
CA PHE A 107 8.45 9.01 2.28
C PHE A 107 8.54 8.51 0.85
N TYR A 108 9.09 7.34 0.62
CA TYR A 108 9.18 6.76 -0.72
C TYR A 108 8.15 5.65 -0.87
N VAL A 109 7.45 5.66 -2.00
CA VAL A 109 6.40 4.70 -2.32
C VAL A 109 6.62 4.09 -3.70
N THR A 110 6.02 2.93 -3.93
CA THR A 110 6.13 2.20 -5.21
C THR A 110 4.89 2.37 -6.07
N LYS A 111 3.80 2.80 -5.46
CA LYS A 111 2.51 3.12 -6.05
C LYS A 111 1.88 4.28 -5.31
N VAL A 112 1.15 5.13 -6.03
CA VAL A 112 0.36 6.22 -5.43
C VAL A 112 -0.65 5.69 -4.41
N SER A 113 -1.22 4.50 -4.64
CA SER A 113 -2.14 3.85 -3.69
C SER A 113 -1.51 3.54 -2.33
N ASP A 114 -0.19 3.34 -2.28
CA ASP A 114 0.52 3.03 -1.04
C ASP A 114 0.55 4.26 -0.12
N GLU A 115 0.57 5.48 -0.68
CA GLU A 115 0.54 6.75 0.07
C GLU A 115 -0.70 6.80 0.96
N TYR A 116 -1.87 6.58 0.35
CA TYR A 116 -3.14 6.62 1.06
C TYR A 116 -3.27 5.49 2.08
N SER A 117 -2.78 4.30 1.73
CA SER A 117 -2.77 3.16 2.65
C SER A 117 -1.89 3.43 3.87
N PHE A 118 -0.69 3.98 3.65
CA PHE A 118 0.24 4.34 4.70
C PHE A 118 -0.33 5.46 5.58
N MET A 119 -0.85 6.53 4.98
CA MET A 119 -1.49 7.62 5.71
C MET A 119 -2.64 7.13 6.60
N ASN A 120 -3.58 6.37 6.02
CA ASN A 120 -4.77 5.92 6.74
C ASN A 120 -4.43 4.91 7.85
N HIS A 121 -3.58 3.92 7.55
CA HIS A 121 -3.39 2.76 8.42
C HIS A 121 -2.17 2.83 9.34
N TYR A 122 -1.16 3.62 8.98
CA TYR A 122 0.07 3.76 9.78
C TYR A 122 0.10 5.10 10.52
N LEU A 123 -0.25 6.19 9.85
CA LEU A 123 -0.24 7.53 10.44
C LEU A 123 -1.59 8.00 10.98
N GLU A 124 -2.69 7.26 10.78
CA GLU A 124 -4.06 7.67 11.16
C GLU A 124 -4.47 9.05 10.58
N LEU A 125 -4.07 9.33 9.34
CA LEU A 125 -4.36 10.57 8.62
C LEU A 125 -5.45 10.35 7.57
N TYR A 126 -6.63 10.94 7.79
CA TYR A 126 -7.80 10.75 6.91
C TYR A 126 -8.26 12.02 6.19
N ASP A 127 -7.92 13.20 6.74
CA ASP A 127 -8.45 14.49 6.27
C ASP A 127 -7.44 15.23 5.37
N ARG A 128 -7.55 14.99 4.06
CA ARG A 128 -6.76 15.69 3.03
C ARG A 128 -7.47 16.96 2.56
N GLU A 129 -6.74 18.05 2.42
CA GLU A 129 -7.23 19.33 1.91
C GLU A 129 -6.93 19.50 0.42
N ARG A 130 -5.68 19.27 0.02
CA ARG A 130 -5.21 19.44 -1.35
C ARG A 130 -4.03 18.51 -1.64
N GLN A 131 -3.84 18.17 -2.90
CA GLN A 131 -2.71 17.38 -3.39
C GLN A 131 -2.09 18.09 -4.61
N VAL A 132 -0.77 18.14 -4.69
CA VAL A 132 -0.02 18.76 -5.80
C VAL A 132 1.26 17.99 -6.10
N LEU A 133 1.62 17.91 -7.39
CA LEU A 133 2.94 17.45 -7.80
C LEU A 133 3.97 18.56 -7.58
N ALA A 134 4.93 18.34 -6.68
CA ALA A 134 6.00 19.26 -6.34
C ALA A 134 7.36 18.64 -6.72
N GLY A 135 7.77 18.85 -7.97
CA GLY A 135 8.94 18.16 -8.53
C GLY A 135 8.63 16.68 -8.72
N ASN A 136 9.43 15.81 -8.10
CA ASN A 136 9.20 14.37 -8.12
C ASN A 136 8.44 13.88 -6.88
N CYS A 137 7.96 14.79 -6.04
CA CYS A 137 7.16 14.45 -4.88
C CYS A 137 5.68 14.71 -5.11
N ASP A 138 4.85 13.78 -4.67
CA ASP A 138 3.46 14.06 -4.38
C ASP A 138 3.35 14.74 -3.01
N LEU A 139 2.84 15.97 -2.98
CA LEU A 139 2.66 16.77 -1.78
C LEU A 139 1.19 16.81 -1.42
N ILE A 140 0.86 16.29 -0.23
CA ILE A 140 -0.49 16.30 0.31
C ILE A 140 -0.56 17.28 1.50
N TYR A 141 -1.49 18.22 1.39
CA TYR A 141 -1.87 19.14 2.47
C TYR A 141 -2.92 18.50 3.36
N LEU A 142 -2.69 18.54 4.67
CA LEU A 142 -3.49 17.88 5.69
C LEU A 142 -4.32 18.92 6.45
N LYS A 143 -5.62 18.67 6.55
CA LYS A 143 -6.51 19.51 7.37
C LYS A 143 -6.23 19.29 8.85
N ASN A 144 -6.11 18.02 9.23
CA ASN A 144 -5.85 17.55 10.59
C ASN A 144 -4.65 16.61 10.61
N GLY A 145 -3.80 16.72 11.64
CA GLY A 145 -2.77 15.73 11.94
C GLY A 145 -3.30 14.62 12.83
N SER A 146 -2.41 13.73 13.26
CA SER A 146 -2.67 12.67 14.23
C SER A 146 -1.62 12.70 15.34
N LYS A 147 -1.70 11.77 16.30
CA LYS A 147 -0.66 11.56 17.31
C LYS A 147 0.67 11.01 16.74
N TYR A 148 0.64 10.53 15.49
CA TYR A 148 1.80 9.96 14.79
C TYR A 148 2.43 10.95 13.79
N TYR A 149 1.69 11.99 13.40
CA TYR A 149 2.13 12.97 12.40
C TYR A 149 1.34 14.27 12.55
N ASP A 150 2.00 15.36 12.96
CA ASP A 150 1.34 16.64 13.28
C ASP A 150 1.59 17.77 12.26
N ALA A 151 2.49 17.56 11.30
CA ALA A 151 2.75 18.51 10.23
C ALA A 151 1.53 18.66 9.29
N LYS A 152 1.43 19.84 8.67
CA LYS A 152 0.35 20.19 7.73
C LYS A 152 0.59 19.73 6.30
N GLU A 153 1.79 19.25 6.02
CA GLU A 153 2.25 18.83 4.71
C GLU A 153 2.90 17.46 4.88
N ILE A 154 2.64 16.56 3.94
CA ILE A 154 3.33 15.27 3.85
C ILE A 154 3.79 15.05 2.41
N TYR A 155 5.06 14.71 2.26
CA TYR A 155 5.73 14.51 0.96
C TYR A 155 5.97 13.02 0.71
N PHE A 156 5.59 12.58 -0.49
CA PHE A 156 5.87 11.25 -1.01
C PHE A 156 6.73 11.35 -2.26
N GLU A 157 7.93 10.78 -2.25
CA GLU A 157 8.79 10.66 -3.43
C GLU A 157 8.21 9.59 -4.37
N ILE A 158 7.93 10.00 -5.61
CA ILE A 158 7.25 9.17 -6.61
C ILE A 158 8.04 9.04 -7.93
N THR A 159 9.33 9.43 -7.99
CA THR A 159 10.17 9.25 -9.20
C THR A 159 10.01 7.85 -9.74
N ARG A 160 10.09 6.85 -8.87
CA ARG A 160 10.00 5.45 -9.29
C ARG A 160 8.63 5.09 -9.86
N VAL A 161 7.56 5.68 -9.34
CA VAL A 161 6.20 5.51 -9.87
C VAL A 161 6.10 6.09 -11.28
N LEU A 162 6.61 7.31 -11.47
CA LEU A 162 6.57 8.01 -12.76
C LEU A 162 7.40 7.29 -13.83
N GLU A 163 8.56 6.74 -13.45
CA GLU A 163 9.39 5.91 -14.34
C GLU A 163 8.63 4.64 -14.79
N LEU A 164 7.96 3.96 -13.85
CA LEU A 164 7.17 2.76 -14.14
C LEU A 164 6.04 3.05 -15.12
N GLU A 165 5.28 4.12 -14.88
CA GLU A 165 4.21 4.53 -15.79
C GLU A 165 4.77 4.91 -17.17
N SER A 166 5.89 5.63 -17.20
CA SER A 166 6.55 6.01 -18.46
C SER A 166 7.00 4.79 -19.27
N ILE A 167 7.56 3.75 -18.63
CA ILE A 167 7.92 2.49 -19.31
C ILE A 167 6.67 1.78 -19.83
N LYS A 168 5.62 1.68 -19.00
CA LYS A 168 4.34 1.02 -19.36
C LYS A 168 3.69 1.64 -20.59
N PHE A 169 3.73 2.97 -20.69
CA PHE A 169 3.18 3.71 -21.83
C PHE A 169 4.17 3.90 -22.99
N GLY A 170 5.36 3.27 -22.94
CA GLY A 170 6.36 3.34 -24.00
C GLY A 170 7.04 4.71 -24.15
N LEU A 171 6.92 5.56 -23.13
CA LEU A 171 7.49 6.91 -23.06
C LEU A 171 8.96 6.89 -22.60
N MET A 172 9.42 5.78 -22.02
CA MET A 172 10.80 5.60 -21.56
C MET A 172 11.26 4.16 -21.84
N LYS A 173 12.54 3.97 -22.19
CA LYS A 173 13.16 2.63 -22.30
C LYS A 173 13.72 2.22 -20.95
N PRO A 174 13.56 0.95 -20.51
CA PRO A 174 14.16 0.47 -19.26
C PRO A 174 15.69 0.57 -19.33
N ASP A 175 16.30 1.31 -18.39
CA ASP A 175 17.76 1.34 -18.23
C ASP A 175 18.14 0.22 -17.24
N TYR A 176 18.61 -0.91 -17.79
CA TYR A 176 19.12 -2.02 -16.98
C TYR A 176 20.57 -1.71 -16.59
N LYS A 177 20.76 -0.98 -15.50
CA LYS A 177 22.07 -0.77 -14.87
C LYS A 177 22.12 -1.39 -13.49
#